data_AF-A0A7S3P847-F1
#
_entry.id   AF-A0A7S3P847-F1
#
_cell.length_a   1.000
_cell.length_b   1.000
_cell.length_c   1.000
_cell.angle_alpha   90.00
_cell.angle_beta   90.00
_cell.angle_gamma   90.00
#
_symmetry.space_group_name_H-M   'P 1'
#
loop_
_entity.id
_entity.type
_entity.pdbx_description
1 polymer ?
#
loop_
_entity_poly.entity_id
_entity_poly.type
_entity_poly.pdbx_seq_one_letter_code
_entity_poly.pdbx_strand_id
1 'polypeptide(L)'
;QRNRTTTRKTMTAPQTGRIPDSLKAVFLASNQGREVYVPPADKSAFKVFCGSRNEPGKKILRQHSNPQEGPAEKIISPQKLLHRLLKKRGYFARSYRAKDTGYYNQPTEHQLASHGPRIVEAVTKNQPNELRLMMEAGLSPNACDEHGESLLHLICRHDKVDLFHVLLAFDVDLQQTDGYGRSVMHSACWASNPSFQIARCLLKRDPTFLFLYDDRGMHPLSYVTKANWGIWEDFLEKNIDELYPTESVNKNRTPRLCTLSPNSRPVPNPKDMIEAALANMVASGALAPLDAIIALDADDETTVAASDIDPDETTYYDSSSDEEEDESESCFDDDDESDSVFDAEEEQELLELVGEMKKLKNLRSIVEDEG
;
A
#
# COMPACT_ATOMS: atom_id res chain seq x y z
N GLN A 1 -19.86 55.18 -49.90
CA GLN A 1 -18.66 54.71 -49.19
C GLN A 1 -19.05 53.43 -48.44
N ARG A 2 -18.89 52.27 -49.10
CA ARG A 2 -17.85 51.25 -48.87
C ARG A 2 -17.90 50.55 -47.50
N ASN A 3 -18.32 49.28 -47.59
CA ASN A 3 -17.83 48.08 -46.89
C ASN A 3 -18.40 47.71 -45.51
N ARG A 4 -19.46 46.88 -45.56
CA ARG A 4 -19.72 45.81 -44.59
C ARG A 4 -18.97 44.56 -45.04
N THR A 5 -18.12 43.99 -44.19
CA THR A 5 -17.63 42.61 -44.32
C THR A 5 -17.49 41.98 -42.94
N THR A 6 -18.38 41.03 -42.68
CA THR A 6 -18.32 40.00 -41.64
C THR A 6 -17.13 39.07 -41.88
N THR A 7 -16.22 38.93 -40.90
CA THR A 7 -15.16 37.91 -40.92
C THR A 7 -15.43 36.83 -39.86
N ARG A 8 -15.64 35.63 -40.38
CA ARG A 8 -15.81 34.34 -39.70
C ARG A 8 -14.42 33.90 -39.21
N LYS A 9 -14.19 33.84 -37.88
CA LYS A 9 -12.95 33.28 -37.29
C LYS A 9 -13.01 31.76 -37.38
N THR A 10 -12.29 31.19 -38.35
CA THR A 10 -12.00 29.75 -38.42
C THR A 10 -10.78 29.44 -37.57
N MET A 11 -10.89 28.44 -36.70
CA MET A 11 -9.78 27.83 -35.98
C MET A 11 -8.88 27.08 -36.96
N THR A 12 -7.56 27.27 -36.86
CA THR A 12 -6.55 26.44 -37.55
C THR A 12 -5.52 25.96 -36.53
N ALA A 13 -5.36 24.64 -36.49
CA ALA A 13 -4.47 23.83 -35.66
C ALA A 13 -2.96 24.13 -35.89
N PRO A 14 -2.07 23.71 -34.97
CA PRO A 14 -0.64 23.97 -35.07
C PRO A 14 0.03 23.12 -36.15
N GLN A 15 0.76 23.78 -37.07
CA GLN A 15 1.58 23.15 -38.11
C GLN A 15 2.88 22.60 -37.50
N THR A 16 2.86 21.35 -37.03
CA THR A 16 4.07 20.59 -36.68
C THR A 16 4.67 19.97 -37.95
N GLY A 17 5.68 20.62 -38.52
CA GLY A 17 6.34 20.11 -39.74
C GLY A 17 7.67 20.78 -40.10
N ARG A 18 8.30 21.54 -39.19
CA ARG A 18 9.64 22.12 -39.43
C ARG A 18 10.68 21.32 -38.68
N ILE A 19 11.63 20.75 -39.42
CA ILE A 19 12.85 20.14 -38.88
C ILE A 19 13.56 21.19 -38.01
N PRO A 20 13.99 20.85 -36.77
CA PRO A 20 14.76 21.73 -35.90
C PRO A 20 16.01 22.26 -36.60
N ASP A 21 16.34 23.53 -36.38
CA ASP A 21 17.43 24.21 -37.13
C ASP A 21 18.81 23.57 -36.88
N SER A 22 19.00 22.91 -35.73
CA SER A 22 20.19 22.12 -35.41
C SER A 22 20.41 20.93 -36.36
N LEU A 23 19.34 20.31 -36.86
CA LEU A 23 19.41 19.19 -37.80
C LEU A 23 19.56 19.64 -39.25
N LYS A 24 19.19 20.89 -39.59
CA LYS A 24 19.40 21.45 -40.93
C LYS A 24 20.88 21.67 -41.25
N ALA A 25 21.67 22.12 -40.27
CA ALA A 25 23.09 22.34 -40.44
C ALA A 25 23.85 21.04 -40.76
N VAL A 26 23.48 19.93 -40.10
CA VAL A 26 24.06 18.60 -40.34
C VAL A 26 23.72 18.10 -41.76
N PHE A 27 22.49 18.33 -42.22
CA PHE A 27 22.06 17.91 -43.55
C PHE A 27 22.69 18.76 -44.67
N LEU A 28 22.93 20.05 -44.42
CA LEU A 28 23.59 20.95 -45.39
C LEU A 28 25.08 20.60 -45.57
N ALA A 29 25.76 20.23 -44.48
CA ALA A 29 27.17 19.84 -44.50
C ALA A 29 27.40 18.53 -45.27
N SER A 30 26.45 17.60 -45.23
CA SER A 30 26.57 16.29 -45.89
C SER A 30 26.48 16.35 -47.43
N ASN A 31 25.88 17.40 -48.00
CA ASN A 31 25.56 17.46 -49.45
C ASN A 31 26.28 18.57 -50.20
N GLN A 32 27.42 19.08 -49.69
CA GLN A 32 28.25 20.10 -50.34
C GLN A 32 27.46 21.36 -50.79
N GLY A 33 26.43 21.77 -50.03
CA GLY A 33 25.80 23.08 -50.20
C GLY A 33 24.89 23.28 -51.42
N ARG A 34 24.20 22.25 -51.93
CA ARG A 34 23.08 22.45 -52.90
C ARG A 34 21.73 22.19 -52.24
N GLU A 35 20.86 23.20 -52.24
CA GLU A 35 19.46 23.06 -51.81
C GLU A 35 18.67 22.22 -52.84
N VAL A 36 18.08 21.10 -52.38
CA VAL A 36 17.18 20.27 -53.20
C VAL A 36 15.77 20.43 -52.64
N TYR A 37 14.92 21.18 -53.34
CA TYR A 37 13.52 21.41 -52.95
C TYR A 37 12.56 20.51 -53.72
N VAL A 38 12.69 19.18 -53.57
CA VAL A 38 11.62 18.24 -53.88
C VAL A 38 11.73 17.06 -52.92
N PRO A 39 10.70 16.72 -52.11
CA PRO A 39 10.72 15.47 -51.36
C PRO A 39 10.70 14.29 -52.34
N PRO A 40 11.58 13.28 -52.18
CA PRO A 40 11.55 12.11 -53.06
C PRO A 40 10.26 11.32 -52.83
N ALA A 41 9.74 10.71 -53.89
CA ALA A 41 8.49 9.95 -53.85
C ALA A 41 8.52 8.85 -52.77
N ASP A 42 7.37 8.68 -52.10
CA ASP A 42 7.18 7.72 -51.02
C ASP A 42 7.66 6.32 -51.42
N LYS A 43 8.47 5.70 -50.54
CA LYS A 43 9.03 4.33 -50.59
C LYS A 43 10.45 4.15 -51.14
N SER A 44 11.26 5.20 -51.24
CA SER A 44 12.71 5.06 -51.58
C SER A 44 13.62 4.70 -50.39
N ALA A 45 13.25 5.07 -49.16
CA ALA A 45 14.11 4.84 -47.97
C ALA A 45 14.05 3.42 -47.38
N PHE A 46 13.05 2.61 -47.72
CA PHE A 46 12.87 1.27 -47.13
C PHE A 46 13.74 0.18 -47.77
N LYS A 47 14.44 0.48 -48.87
CA LYS A 47 15.25 -0.49 -49.62
C LYS A 47 16.75 -0.44 -49.32
N VAL A 48 17.20 0.54 -48.53
CA VAL A 48 18.63 0.71 -48.19
C VAL A 48 18.97 0.12 -46.81
N PHE A 49 17.98 -0.02 -45.90
CA PHE A 49 18.23 -0.49 -44.53
C PHE A 49 17.75 -1.91 -44.20
N CYS A 50 16.96 -2.56 -45.06
CA CYS A 50 16.52 -3.93 -44.85
C CYS A 50 16.34 -4.65 -46.20
N GLY A 51 17.39 -5.35 -46.66
CA GLY A 51 17.28 -6.17 -47.86
C GLY A 51 18.59 -6.85 -48.24
N SER A 52 18.63 -8.17 -48.03
CA SER A 52 19.53 -9.13 -48.69
C SER A 52 21.02 -9.11 -48.28
N ARG A 53 21.36 -9.80 -47.18
CA ARG A 53 22.63 -10.53 -47.09
C ARG A 53 22.38 -12.01 -47.40
N ASN A 54 22.44 -12.35 -48.69
CA ASN A 54 22.85 -13.68 -49.13
C ASN A 54 24.34 -13.58 -49.46
N GLU A 55 25.21 -14.09 -48.60
CA GLU A 55 26.59 -14.41 -48.95
C GLU A 55 26.76 -15.93 -49.01
N PRO A 56 27.34 -16.50 -50.09
CA PRO A 56 27.66 -17.91 -50.14
C PRO A 56 29.04 -18.14 -49.54
N GLY A 57 29.13 -19.13 -48.64
CA GLY A 57 30.40 -19.76 -48.28
C GLY A 57 31.02 -19.33 -46.96
N LYS A 58 30.58 -19.96 -45.87
CA LYS A 58 31.43 -20.36 -44.74
C LYS A 58 30.74 -21.50 -43.98
N LYS A 59 31.37 -22.68 -44.02
CA LYS A 59 30.96 -23.89 -43.30
C LYS A 59 30.98 -23.60 -41.79
N ILE A 60 29.81 -23.60 -41.17
CA ILE A 60 29.68 -23.72 -39.72
C ILE A 60 29.01 -25.06 -39.45
N LEU A 61 29.73 -25.90 -38.70
CA LEU A 61 29.35 -27.23 -38.25
C LEU A 61 27.93 -27.20 -37.64
N ARG A 62 26.98 -27.87 -38.29
CA ARG A 62 25.70 -28.24 -37.67
C ARG A 62 25.96 -29.36 -36.67
N GLN A 63 26.09 -29.02 -35.40
CA GLN A 63 25.85 -30.00 -34.34
C GLN A 63 24.34 -30.24 -34.30
N HIS A 64 23.93 -31.42 -34.72
CA HIS A 64 22.59 -31.93 -34.51
C HIS A 64 22.44 -32.26 -33.02
N SER A 65 21.75 -31.41 -32.29
CA SER A 65 21.04 -31.80 -31.07
C SER A 65 19.60 -31.39 -31.25
N ASN A 66 18.76 -32.41 -31.43
CA ASN A 66 17.32 -32.33 -31.45
C ASN A 66 16.85 -32.56 -30.01
N PRO A 67 16.42 -31.54 -29.24
CA PRO A 67 15.52 -31.82 -28.15
C PRO A 67 14.11 -31.89 -28.74
N GLN A 68 13.46 -33.02 -28.49
CA GLN A 68 12.02 -33.20 -28.67
C GLN A 68 11.28 -31.99 -28.07
N GLU A 69 10.85 -31.06 -28.91
CA GLU A 69 9.86 -30.06 -28.53
C GLU A 69 8.53 -30.81 -28.33
N GLY A 70 8.25 -31.16 -27.08
CA GLY A 70 6.86 -31.35 -26.64
C GLY A 70 6.03 -30.12 -27.02
N PRO A 71 4.69 -30.23 -27.13
CA PRO A 71 3.89 -29.10 -27.57
C PRO A 71 4.18 -27.92 -26.65
N ALA A 72 4.75 -26.85 -27.20
CA ALA A 72 5.10 -25.64 -26.44
C ALA A 72 3.89 -25.26 -25.59
N GLU A 73 3.99 -25.51 -24.28
CA GLU A 73 2.92 -25.22 -23.35
C GLU A 73 2.62 -23.74 -23.50
N LYS A 74 1.46 -23.44 -24.07
CA LYS A 74 1.03 -22.06 -24.25
C LYS A 74 1.01 -21.47 -22.86
N ILE A 75 1.97 -20.60 -22.58
CA ILE A 75 2.02 -19.85 -21.33
C ILE A 75 0.72 -19.03 -21.26
N ILE A 76 -0.18 -19.42 -20.36
CA ILE A 76 -1.47 -18.77 -20.15
C ILE A 76 -1.27 -17.71 -19.05
N SER A 77 -1.96 -16.57 -19.15
CA SER A 77 -1.92 -15.61 -18.05
C SER A 77 -2.77 -16.12 -16.88
N PRO A 78 -2.40 -15.87 -15.61
CA PRO A 78 -3.19 -16.30 -14.44
C PRO A 78 -4.65 -15.86 -14.52
N GLN A 79 -4.91 -14.65 -15.04
CA GLN A 79 -6.26 -14.18 -15.28
C GLN A 79 -7.03 -15.05 -16.28
N LYS A 80 -6.42 -15.45 -17.40
CA LYS A 80 -7.06 -16.35 -18.38
C LYS A 80 -7.26 -17.75 -17.82
N LEU A 81 -6.32 -18.25 -17.01
CA LEU A 81 -6.46 -19.53 -16.32
C LEU A 81 -7.67 -19.50 -15.38
N LEU A 82 -7.80 -18.46 -14.55
CA LEU A 82 -8.95 -18.28 -13.66
C LEU A 82 -10.27 -18.33 -14.43
N HIS A 83 -10.40 -17.58 -15.52
CA HIS A 83 -11.60 -17.62 -16.37
C HIS A 83 -11.91 -19.03 -16.90
N ARG A 84 -10.88 -19.78 -17.32
CA ARG A 84 -11.03 -21.16 -17.79
C ARG A 84 -11.52 -22.08 -16.67
N LEU A 85 -10.95 -21.96 -15.47
CA LEU A 85 -11.31 -22.76 -14.30
C LEU A 85 -12.75 -22.47 -13.83
N LEU A 86 -13.14 -21.20 -13.80
CA LEU A 86 -14.49 -20.76 -13.44
C LEU A 86 -15.53 -21.23 -14.46
N LYS A 87 -15.23 -21.09 -15.76
CA LYS A 87 -16.11 -21.54 -16.84
C LYS A 87 -16.39 -23.04 -16.77
N LYS A 88 -15.35 -23.86 -16.51
CA LYS A 88 -15.51 -25.32 -16.32
C LYS A 88 -16.46 -25.64 -15.15
N ARG A 89 -16.46 -24.82 -14.11
CA ARG A 89 -17.31 -24.96 -12.93
C ARG A 89 -18.66 -24.26 -13.06
N GLY A 90 -18.96 -23.60 -14.18
CA GLY A 90 -20.22 -22.89 -14.42
C GLY A 90 -20.36 -21.54 -13.70
N TYR A 91 -19.24 -20.92 -13.32
CA TYR A 91 -19.21 -19.58 -12.77
C TYR A 91 -19.12 -18.51 -13.89
N PHE A 92 -19.87 -17.42 -13.73
CA PHE A 92 -19.75 -16.22 -14.54
C PHE A 92 -18.75 -15.27 -13.89
N ALA A 93 -17.64 -15.01 -14.58
CA ALA A 93 -16.64 -14.02 -14.17
C ALA A 93 -17.14 -12.60 -14.44
N ARG A 94 -18.10 -12.11 -13.62
CA ARG A 94 -18.52 -10.71 -13.65
C ARG A 94 -17.42 -9.87 -13.03
N SER A 95 -17.08 -8.77 -13.68
CA SER A 95 -16.11 -7.80 -13.18
C SER A 95 -16.83 -6.60 -12.58
N TYR A 96 -16.27 -6.03 -11.51
CA TYR A 96 -16.86 -4.89 -10.81
C TYR A 96 -15.84 -3.78 -10.65
N ARG A 97 -16.25 -2.54 -10.93
CA ARG A 97 -15.40 -1.38 -10.69
C ARG A 97 -15.35 -1.12 -9.19
N ALA A 98 -14.17 -1.19 -8.57
CA ALA A 98 -14.05 -1.03 -7.13
C ALA A 98 -14.66 0.29 -6.62
N LYS A 99 -14.46 1.40 -7.34
CA LYS A 99 -14.98 2.72 -6.98
C LYS A 99 -16.50 2.88 -7.03
N ASP A 100 -17.19 2.02 -7.77
CA ASP A 100 -18.66 2.10 -7.91
C ASP A 100 -19.36 1.21 -6.88
N THR A 101 -18.61 0.58 -5.98
CA THR A 101 -19.07 -0.45 -5.04
C THR A 101 -18.76 -0.07 -3.59
N GLY A 102 -19.35 -0.78 -2.63
CA GLY A 102 -19.11 -0.58 -1.20
C GLY A 102 -17.73 -1.02 -0.68
N TYR A 103 -16.77 -1.32 -1.58
CA TYR A 103 -15.35 -1.49 -1.24
C TYR A 103 -14.62 -0.14 -1.13
N TYR A 104 -15.10 0.87 -1.86
CA TYR A 104 -14.53 2.21 -1.83
C TYR A 104 -15.23 3.09 -0.80
N ASN A 105 -14.45 3.63 0.14
CA ASN A 105 -14.89 4.63 1.09
C ASN A 105 -13.82 5.73 1.17
N GLN A 106 -14.27 6.98 1.33
CA GLN A 106 -13.37 8.09 1.61
C GLN A 106 -12.69 7.88 2.96
N PRO A 107 -11.37 8.11 3.04
CA PRO A 107 -10.64 7.96 4.28
C PRO A 107 -11.11 9.01 5.29
N THR A 108 -11.23 8.58 6.54
CA THR A 108 -11.56 9.45 7.67
C THR A 108 -10.33 10.28 8.07
N GLU A 109 -10.56 11.40 8.74
CA GLU A 109 -9.48 12.26 9.26
C GLU A 109 -8.52 11.48 10.17
N HIS A 110 -9.04 10.60 11.03
CA HIS A 110 -8.23 9.78 11.92
C HIS A 110 -7.36 8.76 11.16
N GLN A 111 -7.86 8.17 10.07
CA GLN A 111 -7.07 7.26 9.22
C GLN A 111 -5.92 7.97 8.52
N LEU A 112 -6.14 9.20 8.07
CA LEU A 112 -5.11 10.04 7.46
C LEU A 112 -4.08 10.47 8.51
N ALA A 113 -4.52 10.89 9.68
CA ALA A 113 -3.64 11.31 10.77
C ALA A 113 -2.80 10.16 11.35
N SER A 114 -3.36 8.95 11.40
CA SER A 114 -2.63 7.75 11.83
C SER A 114 -1.58 7.28 10.82
N HIS A 115 -1.52 7.86 9.61
CA HIS A 115 -0.55 7.49 8.60
C HIS A 115 0.60 8.49 8.52
N GLY A 116 1.76 8.09 9.00
CA GLY A 116 2.96 8.92 9.03
C GLY A 116 4.25 8.15 8.72
N PRO A 117 5.40 8.85 8.64
CA PRO A 117 6.67 8.24 8.31
C PRO A 117 7.10 7.13 9.27
N ARG A 118 6.86 7.26 10.58
CA ARG A 118 7.31 6.28 11.58
C ARG A 118 6.58 4.95 11.43
N ILE A 119 5.25 4.98 11.26
CA ILE A 119 4.47 3.74 11.06
C ILE A 119 4.80 3.07 9.72
N VAL A 120 5.07 3.85 8.67
CA VAL A 120 5.54 3.32 7.38
C VAL A 120 6.93 2.70 7.55
N GLU A 121 7.84 3.35 8.27
CA GLU A 121 9.18 2.83 8.55
C GLU A 121 9.10 1.49 9.30
N ALA A 122 8.30 1.39 10.37
CA ALA A 122 8.06 0.16 11.10
C ALA A 122 7.55 -0.99 10.19
N VAL A 123 6.67 -0.67 9.24
CA VAL A 123 6.19 -1.64 8.24
C VAL A 123 7.30 -2.07 7.28
N THR A 124 8.11 -1.13 6.80
CA THR A 124 9.20 -1.43 5.85
C THR A 124 10.31 -2.26 6.50
N LYS A 125 10.67 -1.95 7.75
CA LYS A 125 11.66 -2.66 8.57
C LYS A 125 11.13 -3.97 9.17
N ASN A 126 9.83 -4.25 9.06
CA ASN A 126 9.18 -5.44 9.62
C ASN A 126 9.29 -5.52 11.15
N GLN A 127 8.87 -4.47 11.85
CA GLN A 127 8.87 -4.38 13.32
C GLN A 127 7.45 -4.61 13.88
N PRO A 128 7.04 -5.87 14.14
CA PRO A 128 5.69 -6.18 14.62
C PRO A 128 5.40 -5.64 16.02
N ASN A 129 6.41 -5.58 16.89
CA ASN A 129 6.26 -5.06 18.26
C ASN A 129 6.00 -3.55 18.24
N GLU A 130 6.77 -2.81 17.44
CA GLU A 130 6.57 -1.36 17.29
C GLU A 130 5.19 -1.05 16.67
N LEU A 131 4.78 -1.81 15.64
CA LEU A 131 3.46 -1.66 15.07
C LEU A 131 2.35 -1.96 16.09
N ARG A 132 2.53 -3.00 16.91
CA ARG A 132 1.57 -3.35 17.98
C ARG A 132 1.44 -2.21 18.99
N LEU A 133 2.55 -1.67 19.48
CA LEU A 133 2.57 -0.54 20.42
C LEU A 133 1.84 0.69 19.84
N MET A 134 2.06 1.01 18.57
CA MET A 134 1.35 2.09 17.89
C MET A 134 -0.17 1.87 17.84
N MET A 135 -0.62 0.64 17.55
CA MET A 135 -2.05 0.31 17.56
C MET A 135 -2.63 0.33 18.97
N GLU A 136 -1.85 -0.09 19.96
CA GLU A 136 -2.24 -0.05 21.38
C GLU A 136 -2.34 1.37 21.93
N ALA A 137 -1.57 2.30 21.37
CA ALA A 137 -1.63 3.73 21.61
C ALA A 137 -2.84 4.41 20.92
N GLY A 138 -3.69 3.65 20.22
CA GLY A 138 -4.94 4.17 19.65
C GLY A 138 -4.86 4.59 18.18
N LEU A 139 -3.78 4.27 17.46
CA LEU A 139 -3.72 4.52 16.02
C LEU A 139 -4.74 3.66 15.27
N SER A 140 -5.21 4.18 14.13
CA SER A 140 -6.12 3.43 13.28
C SER A 140 -5.43 2.22 12.64
N PRO A 141 -5.97 1.00 12.76
CA PRO A 141 -5.48 -0.18 12.03
C PRO A 141 -5.66 -0.03 10.51
N ASN A 142 -6.54 0.88 10.10
CA ASN A 142 -6.83 1.22 8.70
C ASN A 142 -6.18 2.54 8.29
N ALA A 143 -5.05 2.91 8.89
CA ALA A 143 -4.29 4.10 8.50
C ALA A 143 -3.93 4.07 7.01
N CYS A 144 -4.05 5.21 6.34
CA CYS A 144 -3.82 5.33 4.90
C CYS A 144 -3.26 6.70 4.50
N ASP A 145 -2.54 6.73 3.38
CA ASP A 145 -2.00 7.98 2.83
C ASP A 145 -3.08 8.87 2.19
N GLU A 146 -2.66 10.03 1.65
CA GLU A 146 -3.51 10.96 0.91
C GLU A 146 -4.13 10.36 -0.38
N HIS A 147 -3.59 9.25 -0.86
CA HIS A 147 -4.10 8.49 -1.99
C HIS A 147 -5.01 7.33 -1.55
N GLY A 148 -5.27 7.16 -0.25
CA GLY A 148 -6.05 6.05 0.31
C GLY A 148 -5.32 4.70 0.30
N GLU A 149 -4.01 4.67 0.03
CA GLU A 149 -3.19 3.48 0.17
C GLU A 149 -3.01 3.17 1.67
N SER A 150 -3.78 2.20 2.15
CA SER A 150 -3.69 1.71 3.54
C SER A 150 -2.37 0.95 3.81
N LEU A 151 -1.92 0.93 5.07
CA LEU A 151 -0.83 0.07 5.57
C LEU A 151 -0.94 -1.39 5.12
N LEU A 152 -2.17 -1.90 5.02
CA LEU A 152 -2.43 -3.26 4.56
C LEU A 152 -1.97 -3.49 3.10
N HIS A 153 -2.07 -2.47 2.24
CA HIS A 153 -1.54 -2.53 0.87
C HIS A 153 -0.02 -2.67 0.87
N LEU A 154 0.69 -1.95 1.74
CA LEU A 154 2.14 -2.03 1.89
C LEU A 154 2.56 -3.41 2.39
N ILE A 155 1.90 -3.92 3.44
CA ILE A 155 2.16 -5.24 4.02
C ILE A 155 1.97 -6.35 3.00
N CYS A 156 0.89 -6.29 2.21
CA CYS A 156 0.61 -7.26 1.15
C CYS A 156 1.66 -7.22 0.02
N ARG A 157 2.19 -6.03 -0.29
CA ARG A 157 3.21 -5.82 -1.34
C ARG A 157 4.58 -6.37 -0.93
N HIS A 158 4.91 -6.32 0.35
CA HIS A 158 6.21 -6.67 0.90
C HIS A 158 6.27 -8.02 1.62
N ASP A 159 5.20 -8.82 1.57
CA ASP A 159 5.11 -10.16 2.21
C ASP A 159 5.41 -10.13 3.73
N LYS A 160 4.81 -9.17 4.44
CA LYS A 160 5.00 -9.03 5.89
C LYS A 160 3.92 -9.79 6.66
N VAL A 161 4.01 -11.11 6.67
CA VAL A 161 3.01 -12.00 7.29
C VAL A 161 2.81 -11.70 8.78
N ASP A 162 3.88 -11.41 9.51
CA ASP A 162 3.80 -11.11 10.95
C ASP A 162 3.01 -9.81 11.20
N LEU A 163 3.30 -8.75 10.44
CA LEU A 163 2.56 -7.49 10.51
C LEU A 163 1.09 -7.67 10.10
N PHE A 164 0.83 -8.55 9.12
CA PHE A 164 -0.54 -8.88 8.73
C PHE A 164 -1.31 -9.51 9.89
N HIS A 165 -0.69 -10.40 10.66
CA HIS A 165 -1.31 -10.97 11.86
C HIS A 165 -1.51 -9.95 12.97
N VAL A 166 -0.60 -8.99 13.15
CA VAL A 166 -0.79 -7.87 14.07
C VAL A 166 -2.02 -7.07 13.68
N LEU A 167 -2.14 -6.62 12.43
CA LEU A 167 -3.31 -5.85 11.98
C LEU A 167 -4.64 -6.61 12.12
N LEU A 168 -4.63 -7.93 11.88
CA LEU A 168 -5.81 -8.77 12.10
C LEU A 168 -6.25 -8.82 13.57
N ALA A 169 -5.32 -8.69 14.52
CA ALA A 169 -5.65 -8.66 15.95
C ALA A 169 -6.35 -7.35 16.37
N PHE A 170 -6.22 -6.28 15.57
CA PHE A 170 -6.86 -4.98 15.79
C PHE A 170 -8.04 -4.73 14.84
N ASP A 171 -8.71 -5.78 14.36
CA ASP A 171 -9.93 -5.68 13.52
C ASP A 171 -9.79 -4.79 12.27
N VAL A 172 -8.64 -4.87 11.58
CA VAL A 172 -8.43 -4.19 10.29
C VAL A 172 -9.50 -4.56 9.25
N ASP A 173 -9.95 -3.58 8.45
CA ASP A 173 -10.88 -3.83 7.36
C ASP A 173 -10.12 -4.25 6.10
N LEU A 174 -10.15 -5.56 5.82
CA LEU A 174 -9.51 -6.14 4.64
C LEU A 174 -10.19 -5.75 3.32
N GLN A 175 -11.43 -5.24 3.37
CA GLN A 175 -12.28 -5.02 2.19
C GLN A 175 -12.24 -3.58 1.67
N GLN A 176 -11.25 -2.78 2.08
CA GLN A 176 -11.04 -1.44 1.54
C GLN A 176 -10.24 -1.44 0.23
N THR A 177 -10.47 -0.42 -0.58
CA THR A 177 -9.68 -0.11 -1.77
C THR A 177 -9.09 1.29 -1.67
N ASP A 178 -7.95 1.50 -2.31
CA ASP A 178 -7.33 2.81 -2.37
C ASP A 178 -8.08 3.81 -3.27
N GLY A 179 -7.56 5.03 -3.34
CA GLY A 179 -8.05 6.12 -4.17
C GLY A 179 -7.96 5.87 -5.68
N TYR A 180 -7.31 4.80 -6.14
CA TYR A 180 -7.27 4.36 -7.55
C TYR A 180 -8.20 3.16 -7.81
N GLY A 181 -8.93 2.69 -6.78
CA GLY A 181 -9.77 1.49 -6.85
C GLY A 181 -8.97 0.18 -6.83
N ARG A 182 -7.70 0.21 -6.42
CA ARG A 182 -6.88 -0.98 -6.19
C ARG A 182 -7.24 -1.55 -4.83
N SER A 183 -7.62 -2.82 -4.80
CA SER A 183 -7.77 -3.58 -3.57
C SER A 183 -6.43 -4.08 -3.04
N VAL A 184 -6.40 -4.53 -1.80
CA VAL A 184 -5.24 -5.20 -1.18
C VAL A 184 -4.73 -6.40 -2.01
N MET A 185 -5.62 -7.08 -2.74
CA MET A 185 -5.24 -8.16 -3.65
C MET A 185 -4.44 -7.66 -4.86
N HIS A 186 -4.66 -6.43 -5.34
CA HIS A 186 -3.82 -5.85 -6.40
C HIS A 186 -2.37 -5.70 -5.89
N SER A 187 -2.17 -5.24 -4.65
CA SER A 187 -0.84 -5.15 -4.05
C SER A 187 -0.21 -6.52 -3.84
N ALA A 188 -0.97 -7.52 -3.38
CA ALA A 188 -0.48 -8.89 -3.23
C ALA A 188 -0.04 -9.52 -4.58
N CYS A 189 -0.76 -9.24 -5.67
CA CYS A 189 -0.40 -9.70 -7.01
C CYS A 189 0.76 -8.93 -7.64
N TRP A 190 0.98 -7.68 -7.25
CA TRP A 190 2.10 -6.85 -7.73
C TRP A 190 3.42 -7.17 -7.02
N ALA A 191 3.37 -7.81 -5.85
CA ALA A 191 4.55 -8.21 -5.10
C ALA A 191 5.53 -9.06 -5.93
N SER A 192 6.82 -8.76 -5.82
CA SER A 192 7.88 -9.55 -6.46
C SER A 192 7.91 -10.97 -5.90
N ASN A 193 7.70 -11.12 -4.59
CA ASN A 193 7.57 -12.39 -3.89
C ASN A 193 6.13 -12.48 -3.35
N PRO A 194 5.22 -13.20 -4.02
CA PRO A 194 3.83 -13.24 -3.61
C PRO A 194 3.64 -14.09 -2.35
N SER A 195 3.03 -13.49 -1.34
CA SER A 195 2.61 -14.19 -0.12
C SER A 195 1.32 -14.97 -0.36
N PHE A 196 1.42 -16.27 -0.61
CA PHE A 196 0.22 -17.10 -0.79
C PHE A 196 -0.57 -17.31 0.51
N GLN A 197 0.06 -17.16 1.67
CA GLN A 197 -0.63 -17.18 2.96
C GLN A 197 -1.58 -15.99 3.08
N ILE A 198 -1.07 -14.77 2.87
CA ILE A 198 -1.90 -13.54 2.88
C ILE A 198 -2.96 -13.62 1.77
N ALA A 199 -2.57 -13.99 0.55
CA ALA A 199 -3.52 -14.12 -0.57
C ALA A 199 -4.65 -15.10 -0.26
N ARG A 200 -4.35 -16.25 0.36
CA ARG A 200 -5.38 -17.22 0.78
C ARG A 200 -6.29 -16.65 1.86
N CYS A 201 -5.75 -15.96 2.86
CA CYS A 201 -6.55 -15.29 3.90
C CYS A 201 -7.52 -14.26 3.30
N LEU A 202 -7.04 -13.42 2.39
CA LEU A 202 -7.86 -12.43 1.69
C LEU A 202 -8.97 -13.08 0.86
N LEU A 203 -8.65 -14.11 0.08
CA LEU A 203 -9.62 -14.80 -0.77
C LEU A 203 -10.65 -15.63 0.00
N LYS A 204 -10.27 -16.17 1.16
CA LYS A 204 -11.21 -16.82 2.09
C LYS A 204 -12.20 -15.82 2.67
N ARG A 205 -11.72 -14.62 3.01
CA ARG A 205 -12.58 -13.55 3.53
C ARG A 205 -13.53 -13.03 2.46
N ASP A 206 -13.00 -12.81 1.25
CA ASP A 206 -13.79 -12.36 0.12
C ASP A 206 -13.19 -12.83 -1.23
N PRO A 207 -13.80 -13.83 -1.89
CA PRO A 207 -13.33 -14.29 -3.20
C PRO A 207 -13.53 -13.24 -4.30
N THR A 208 -14.35 -12.21 -4.06
CA THR A 208 -14.67 -11.16 -5.03
C THR A 208 -13.45 -10.32 -5.42
N PHE A 209 -12.41 -10.29 -4.57
CA PHE A 209 -11.21 -9.49 -4.83
C PHE A 209 -10.59 -9.75 -6.21
N LEU A 210 -10.64 -10.99 -6.73
CA LEU A 210 -10.11 -11.35 -8.06
C LEU A 210 -10.87 -10.71 -9.23
N PHE A 211 -12.10 -10.25 -8.99
CA PHE A 211 -12.99 -9.69 -10.01
C PHE A 211 -13.12 -8.17 -9.96
N LEU A 212 -12.54 -7.54 -8.93
CA LEU A 212 -12.45 -6.10 -8.87
C LEU A 212 -11.46 -5.60 -9.93
N TYR A 213 -11.79 -4.49 -10.58
CA TYR A 213 -10.85 -3.78 -11.45
C TYR A 213 -10.66 -2.34 -10.99
N ASP A 214 -9.43 -1.86 -11.15
CA ASP A 214 -8.99 -0.51 -10.83
C ASP A 214 -9.44 0.52 -11.88
N ASP A 215 -9.07 1.79 -11.71
CA ASP A 215 -9.35 2.82 -12.71
C ASP A 215 -8.69 2.60 -14.09
N ARG A 216 -7.68 1.73 -14.16
CA ARG A 216 -7.04 1.32 -15.43
C ARG A 216 -7.79 0.18 -16.12
N GLY A 217 -8.82 -0.39 -15.48
CA GLY A 217 -9.55 -1.55 -15.99
C GLY A 217 -8.82 -2.86 -15.79
N MET A 218 -7.82 -2.91 -14.89
CA MET A 218 -6.98 -4.07 -14.65
C MET A 218 -7.43 -4.81 -13.40
N HIS A 219 -7.54 -6.13 -13.49
CA HIS A 219 -7.77 -7.03 -12.34
C HIS A 219 -6.45 -7.31 -11.59
N PRO A 220 -6.49 -7.76 -10.32
CA PRO A 220 -5.29 -8.06 -9.53
C PRO A 220 -4.32 -9.01 -10.25
N LEU A 221 -4.82 -10.12 -10.78
CA LEU A 221 -3.99 -11.14 -11.45
C LEU A 221 -3.30 -10.63 -12.72
N SER A 222 -3.70 -9.46 -13.24
CA SER A 222 -3.05 -8.84 -14.38
C SER A 222 -1.74 -8.16 -14.01
N TYR A 223 -1.54 -7.82 -12.74
CA TYR A 223 -0.30 -7.24 -12.21
C TYR A 223 0.78 -8.28 -11.92
N VAL A 224 0.43 -9.58 -11.97
CA VAL A 224 1.38 -10.67 -11.74
C VAL A 224 2.43 -10.68 -12.86
N THR A 225 3.69 -10.61 -12.45
CA THR A 225 4.84 -10.68 -13.36
C THR A 225 4.91 -12.04 -14.04
N LYS A 226 5.41 -12.08 -15.28
CA LYS A 226 5.52 -13.33 -16.06
C LYS A 226 6.34 -14.43 -15.36
N ALA A 227 7.33 -14.03 -14.57
CA ALA A 227 8.15 -14.96 -13.78
C ALA A 227 7.32 -15.72 -12.74
N ASN A 228 6.31 -15.06 -12.16
CA ASN A 228 5.48 -15.61 -11.09
C ASN A 228 4.22 -16.31 -11.61
N TRP A 229 4.00 -16.38 -12.93
CA TRP A 229 2.80 -17.00 -13.49
C TRP A 229 2.64 -18.45 -13.04
N GLY A 230 3.65 -19.30 -13.18
CA GLY A 230 3.56 -20.71 -12.79
C GLY A 230 3.19 -20.91 -11.31
N ILE A 231 3.73 -20.09 -10.41
CA ILE A 231 3.42 -20.22 -8.98
C ILE A 231 1.98 -19.79 -8.66
N TRP A 232 1.49 -18.74 -9.34
CA TRP A 232 0.08 -18.34 -9.24
C TRP A 232 -0.87 -19.35 -9.90
N GLU A 233 -0.45 -20.01 -10.98
CA GLU A 233 -1.23 -21.08 -11.61
C GLU A 233 -1.39 -22.26 -10.64
N ASP A 234 -0.30 -22.74 -10.05
CA ASP A 234 -0.32 -23.79 -9.03
C ASP A 234 -1.18 -23.41 -7.83
N PHE A 235 -1.08 -22.17 -7.35
CA PHE A 235 -1.89 -21.68 -6.24
C PHE A 235 -3.37 -21.69 -6.59
N LEU A 236 -3.75 -21.17 -7.77
CA LEU A 236 -5.14 -21.15 -8.20
C LEU A 236 -5.68 -22.58 -8.37
N GLU A 237 -4.94 -23.47 -9.02
CA GLU A 237 -5.38 -24.85 -9.24
C GLU A 237 -5.57 -25.63 -7.93
N LYS A 238 -4.71 -25.42 -6.93
CA LYS A 238 -4.82 -26.06 -5.60
C LYS A 238 -5.98 -25.50 -4.77
N ASN A 239 -6.31 -24.21 -4.91
CA ASN A 239 -7.29 -23.54 -4.04
C ASN A 239 -8.65 -23.33 -4.71
N ILE A 240 -8.80 -23.57 -6.02
CA ILE A 240 -10.04 -23.26 -6.75
C ILE A 240 -11.24 -24.06 -6.21
N ASP A 241 -11.05 -25.29 -5.73
CA ASP A 241 -12.15 -26.12 -5.24
C ASP A 241 -12.67 -25.62 -3.89
N GLU A 242 -11.78 -25.09 -3.04
CA GLU A 242 -12.14 -24.44 -1.77
C GLU A 242 -12.81 -23.08 -2.03
N LEU A 243 -12.27 -22.27 -2.95
CA LEU A 243 -12.75 -20.92 -3.22
C LEU A 243 -14.03 -20.87 -4.06
N TYR A 244 -14.18 -21.80 -5.01
CA TYR A 244 -15.27 -21.84 -6.00
C TYR A 244 -15.80 -23.27 -6.19
N PRO A 245 -16.50 -23.83 -5.18
CA PRO A 245 -17.02 -25.19 -5.26
C PRO A 245 -18.06 -25.35 -6.39
N THR A 246 -18.12 -26.52 -7.01
CA THR A 246 -19.02 -26.77 -8.17
C THR A 246 -20.50 -26.56 -7.82
N GLU A 247 -20.87 -26.94 -6.59
CA GLU A 247 -22.22 -26.85 -6.02
C GLU A 247 -22.27 -25.75 -4.95
N SER A 248 -22.15 -24.49 -5.36
CA SER A 248 -22.33 -23.35 -4.44
C SER A 248 -23.76 -22.81 -4.50
N VAL A 249 -24.38 -22.59 -3.33
CA VAL A 249 -25.70 -21.93 -3.21
C VAL A 249 -25.65 -20.49 -3.73
N ASN A 250 -24.52 -19.82 -3.56
CA ASN A 250 -24.31 -18.43 -3.98
C ASN A 250 -23.63 -18.33 -5.36
N LYS A 251 -23.59 -19.42 -6.12
CA LYS A 251 -23.01 -19.43 -7.47
C LYS A 251 -23.63 -18.34 -8.33
N ASN A 252 -22.80 -17.49 -8.91
CA ASN A 252 -23.19 -16.38 -9.79
C ASN A 252 -24.05 -15.28 -9.15
N ARG A 253 -24.24 -15.33 -7.83
CA ARG A 253 -24.90 -14.24 -7.11
C ARG A 253 -23.97 -13.04 -7.08
N THR A 254 -24.52 -11.85 -7.31
CA THR A 254 -23.76 -10.61 -7.15
C THR A 254 -23.32 -10.48 -5.68
N PRO A 255 -22.03 -10.28 -5.40
CA PRO A 255 -21.54 -10.08 -4.03
C PRO A 255 -22.21 -8.87 -3.37
N ARG A 256 -22.48 -8.95 -2.06
CA ARG A 256 -23.20 -7.91 -1.31
C ARG A 256 -22.54 -6.53 -1.48
N LEU A 257 -21.22 -6.45 -1.36
CA LEU A 257 -20.51 -5.18 -1.44
C LEU A 257 -20.58 -4.55 -2.84
N CYS A 258 -20.68 -5.37 -3.89
CA CYS A 258 -20.88 -4.89 -5.25
C CYS A 258 -22.29 -4.32 -5.50
N THR A 259 -23.24 -4.52 -4.58
CA THR A 259 -24.59 -3.94 -4.67
C THR A 259 -24.73 -2.63 -3.91
N LEU A 260 -23.77 -2.29 -3.05
CA LEU A 260 -23.78 -1.07 -2.27
C LEU A 260 -23.14 0.07 -3.05
N SER A 261 -23.61 1.31 -2.79
CA SER A 261 -22.99 2.51 -3.33
C SER A 261 -21.62 2.77 -2.67
N PRO A 262 -20.71 3.49 -3.33
CA PRO A 262 -19.49 3.96 -2.68
C PRO A 262 -19.79 4.81 -1.44
N ASN A 263 -18.85 4.85 -0.49
CA ASN A 263 -18.95 5.58 0.78
C ASN A 263 -20.11 5.13 1.69
N SER A 264 -20.72 3.98 1.42
CA SER A 264 -21.83 3.45 2.22
C SER A 264 -21.39 2.74 3.50
N ARG A 265 -20.08 2.50 3.65
CA ARG A 265 -19.50 1.76 4.77
C ARG A 265 -18.26 2.48 5.30
N PRO A 266 -18.39 3.69 5.89
CA PRO A 266 -17.27 4.31 6.57
C PRO A 266 -16.75 3.34 7.63
N VAL A 267 -15.44 3.14 7.66
CA VAL A 267 -14.83 2.26 8.66
C VAL A 267 -14.93 2.94 10.02
N PRO A 268 -15.50 2.26 11.03
CA PRO A 268 -15.65 2.84 12.36
C PRO A 268 -14.26 3.08 12.97
N ASN A 269 -14.13 4.19 13.69
CA ASN A 269 -12.94 4.45 14.48
C ASN A 269 -12.83 3.43 15.63
N PRO A 270 -11.61 3.04 16.04
CA PRO A 270 -11.43 2.21 17.23
C PRO A 270 -12.02 2.90 18.47
N LYS A 271 -12.47 2.12 19.45
CA LYS A 271 -13.07 2.68 20.68
C LYS A 271 -12.04 3.46 21.51
N ASP A 272 -10.82 2.97 21.56
CA ASP A 272 -9.69 3.55 22.31
C ASP A 272 -8.89 4.53 21.44
N MET A 273 -9.59 5.35 20.64
CA MET A 273 -8.99 6.25 19.66
C MET A 273 -8.38 7.48 20.33
N ILE A 274 -7.14 7.79 19.97
CA ILE A 274 -6.50 9.08 20.27
C ILE A 274 -6.97 10.19 19.32
N GLU A 275 -6.94 11.43 19.79
CA GLU A 275 -7.25 12.59 18.94
C GLU A 275 -6.34 12.62 17.70
N ALA A 276 -6.87 13.05 16.55
CA ALA A 276 -6.13 13.09 15.29
C ALA A 276 -4.79 13.85 15.38
N ALA A 277 -4.70 14.91 16.18
CA ALA A 277 -3.46 15.63 16.41
C ALA A 277 -2.40 14.75 17.11
N LEU A 278 -2.80 14.02 18.15
CA LEU A 278 -1.94 13.09 18.88
C LEU A 278 -1.55 11.89 18.00
N ALA A 279 -2.50 11.36 17.22
CA ALA A 279 -2.25 10.30 16.25
C ALA A 279 -1.17 10.70 15.24
N ASN A 280 -1.24 11.93 14.73
CA ASN A 280 -0.22 12.45 13.82
C ASN A 280 1.15 12.60 14.49
N MET A 281 1.20 13.03 15.76
CA MET A 281 2.48 13.10 16.50
C MET A 281 3.12 11.73 16.69
N VAL A 282 2.34 10.71 17.05
CA VAL A 282 2.83 9.33 17.19
C VAL A 282 3.23 8.75 15.82
N ALA A 283 2.39 8.92 14.80
CA ALA A 283 2.63 8.41 13.45
C ALA A 283 3.81 9.08 12.74
N SER A 284 4.08 10.35 13.05
CA SER A 284 5.26 11.08 12.56
C SER A 284 6.53 10.81 13.35
N GLY A 285 6.40 10.25 14.56
CA GLY A 285 7.51 9.99 15.46
C GLY A 285 7.92 11.17 16.34
N ALA A 286 7.12 12.24 16.38
CA ALA A 286 7.30 13.33 17.34
C ALA A 286 6.99 12.92 18.78
N LEU A 287 6.20 11.87 18.98
CA LEU A 287 5.87 11.29 20.29
C LEU A 287 6.08 9.77 20.27
N ALA A 288 6.57 9.20 21.37
CA ALA A 288 6.63 7.74 21.49
C ALA A 288 5.23 7.15 21.74
N PRO A 289 4.92 5.95 21.21
CA PRO A 289 3.64 5.30 21.45
C PRO A 289 3.34 5.11 22.95
N LEU A 290 4.37 4.83 23.74
CA LEU A 290 4.23 4.63 25.19
C LEU A 290 3.83 5.93 25.92
N ASP A 291 4.44 7.06 25.56
CA ASP A 291 4.09 8.37 26.12
C ASP A 291 2.63 8.73 25.80
N ALA A 292 2.15 8.37 24.61
CA ALA A 292 0.75 8.58 24.24
C ALA A 292 -0.21 7.70 25.07
N ILE A 293 0.18 6.47 25.41
CA ILE A 293 -0.62 5.59 26.30
C ILE A 293 -0.67 6.19 27.71
N ILE A 294 0.47 6.61 28.25
CA ILE A 294 0.55 7.23 29.59
C ILE A 294 -0.32 8.49 29.66
N ALA A 295 -0.29 9.33 28.62
CA ALA A 295 -1.10 10.54 28.57
C ALA A 295 -2.62 10.24 28.66
N LEU A 296 -3.07 9.13 28.05
CA LEU A 296 -4.47 8.71 28.12
C LEU A 296 -4.86 8.17 29.50
N ASP A 297 -3.98 7.41 30.15
CA ASP A 297 -4.26 6.88 31.48
C ASP A 297 -4.21 7.99 32.56
N ALA A 298 -3.41 9.05 32.36
CA ALA A 298 -3.36 10.19 33.28
C ALA A 298 -4.68 11.00 33.32
N ASP A 299 -5.42 11.06 32.21
CA ASP A 299 -6.72 11.74 32.16
C ASP A 299 -7.82 10.95 32.89
N ASP A 300 -7.70 9.62 33.02
CA ASP A 300 -8.64 8.78 33.78
C ASP A 300 -8.43 8.88 35.31
N GLU A 301 -7.20 9.11 35.79
CA GLU A 301 -6.91 9.23 37.24
C GLU A 301 -7.25 10.61 37.84
N THR A 302 -7.45 11.66 37.03
CA THR A 302 -7.75 13.01 37.55
C THR A 302 -9.20 13.26 37.94
N THR A 303 -10.07 12.24 37.91
CA THR A 303 -11.47 12.35 38.37
C THR A 303 -11.74 11.78 39.76
N VAL A 304 -10.72 11.35 40.50
CA VAL A 304 -10.82 11.02 41.93
C VAL A 304 -10.12 12.09 42.78
N ALA A 305 -10.93 12.80 43.57
CA ALA A 305 -10.56 13.70 44.66
C ALA A 305 -10.13 15.14 44.32
N ALA A 306 -11.02 15.89 43.66
CA ALA A 306 -11.19 17.31 43.96
C ALA A 306 -12.28 17.49 45.04
N SER A 307 -12.04 16.93 46.23
CA SER A 307 -12.79 17.27 47.43
C SER A 307 -11.81 17.26 48.61
N ASP A 308 -11.65 18.44 49.20
CA ASP A 308 -11.13 18.67 50.55
C ASP A 308 -9.61 18.47 50.75
N ILE A 309 -8.84 19.47 50.32
CA ILE A 309 -7.54 19.77 50.95
C ILE A 309 -7.67 21.13 51.65
N ASP A 310 -7.79 21.07 52.98
CA ASP A 310 -7.72 22.21 53.89
C ASP A 310 -6.36 22.93 53.74
N PRO A 311 -6.32 24.27 53.69
CA PRO A 311 -5.11 25.04 53.39
C PRO A 311 -4.31 25.40 54.66
N ASP A 312 -4.17 24.48 55.62
CA ASP A 312 -3.49 24.80 56.88
C ASP A 312 -2.66 23.62 57.41
N GLU A 313 -1.59 23.27 56.70
CA GLU A 313 -0.48 22.57 57.34
C GLU A 313 0.86 23.02 56.73
N THR A 314 1.34 24.16 57.22
CA THR A 314 2.71 24.61 57.02
C THR A 314 3.65 23.80 57.92
N THR A 315 4.42 22.87 57.36
CA THR A 315 5.61 22.33 58.04
C THR A 315 6.88 22.78 57.35
N TYR A 316 7.36 23.89 57.89
CA TYR A 316 8.73 24.38 57.95
C TYR A 316 9.77 23.25 58.03
N TYR A 317 10.62 23.12 57.01
CA TYR A 317 11.96 22.54 57.16
C TYR A 317 12.98 23.49 56.53
N ASP A 318 13.54 24.29 57.43
CA ASP A 318 14.78 25.05 57.32
C ASP A 318 15.96 24.08 57.47
N SER A 319 16.85 24.07 56.49
CA SER A 319 18.25 23.68 56.69
C SER A 319 19.08 24.37 55.63
N SER A 320 19.48 25.58 56.01
CA SER A 320 20.59 26.35 55.46
C SER A 320 21.91 25.61 55.73
N SER A 321 22.78 25.48 54.72
CA SER A 321 24.24 25.31 54.88
C SER A 321 24.96 25.82 53.62
N ASP A 322 25.54 27.00 53.80
CA ASP A 322 26.64 27.72 53.13
C ASP A 322 27.60 26.90 52.26
N GLU A 323 27.82 27.33 51.01
CA GLU A 323 28.96 28.13 50.47
C GLU A 323 30.20 27.29 50.11
N GLU A 324 30.57 27.24 48.83
CA GLU A 324 31.65 28.06 48.25
C GLU A 324 31.89 27.69 46.77
N GLU A 325 32.28 28.70 46.00
CA GLU A 325 32.60 28.70 44.58
C GLU A 325 33.93 27.98 44.28
N ASP A 326 34.06 27.41 43.07
CA ASP A 326 35.34 27.43 42.34
C ASP A 326 35.09 27.20 40.84
N GLU A 327 35.50 28.16 40.03
CA GLU A 327 35.62 28.05 38.59
C GLU A 327 36.88 27.24 38.21
N SER A 328 36.76 26.37 37.19
CA SER A 328 37.87 26.09 36.29
C SER A 328 37.39 25.59 34.94
N GLU A 329 37.78 26.31 33.88
CA GLU A 329 37.74 25.85 32.49
C GLU A 329 38.53 24.54 32.29
N SER A 330 37.99 23.61 31.52
CA SER A 330 38.84 22.79 30.64
C SER A 330 38.08 22.22 29.44
N CYS A 331 38.67 22.51 28.28
CA CYS A 331 38.49 22.05 26.92
C CYS A 331 38.44 20.51 26.71
N PHE A 332 37.60 20.08 25.75
CA PHE A 332 37.70 18.94 24.81
C PHE A 332 38.17 17.55 25.32
N ASP A 333 37.31 16.53 25.20
CA ASP A 333 37.46 15.47 24.17
C ASP A 333 36.18 14.62 24.06
N ASP A 334 35.94 14.15 22.83
CA ASP A 334 34.82 13.34 22.33
C ASP A 334 34.78 11.90 22.89
N ASP A 335 33.60 11.29 22.68
CA ASP A 335 33.29 9.85 22.62
C ASP A 335 33.28 9.04 23.93
N ASP A 336 32.07 8.81 24.46
CA ASP A 336 31.68 7.47 24.90
C ASP A 336 30.17 7.27 24.72
N GLU A 337 29.82 6.42 23.75
CA GLU A 337 28.51 5.81 23.59
C GLU A 337 28.15 5.05 24.87
N SER A 338 27.20 5.58 25.64
CA SER A 338 26.44 4.75 26.58
C SER A 338 25.21 4.24 25.86
N ASP A 339 25.35 3.05 25.28
CA ASP A 339 24.23 2.16 24.97
C ASP A 339 23.36 2.04 26.22
N SER A 340 22.23 2.74 26.25
CA SER A 340 21.14 2.43 27.15
C SER A 340 20.55 1.09 26.70
N VAL A 341 21.14 0.00 27.20
CA VAL A 341 20.50 -1.32 27.23
C VAL A 341 19.31 -1.19 28.15
N PHE A 342 18.19 -0.71 27.60
CA PHE A 342 16.88 -0.99 28.17
C PHE A 342 16.66 -2.49 27.97
N ASP A 343 16.61 -3.23 29.08
CA ASP A 343 16.47 -4.68 29.05
C ASP A 343 15.17 -5.04 28.33
N ALA A 344 15.27 -5.73 27.20
CA ALA A 344 14.13 -6.22 26.43
C ALA A 344 13.20 -7.14 27.25
N GLU A 345 13.70 -7.64 28.40
CA GLU A 345 12.93 -8.40 29.39
C GLU A 345 11.97 -7.50 30.19
N GLU A 346 12.38 -6.28 30.58
CA GLU A 346 11.51 -5.32 31.28
C GLU A 346 10.41 -4.78 30.36
N GLU A 347 10.73 -4.52 29.08
CA GLU A 347 9.73 -4.10 28.08
C GLU A 347 8.68 -5.19 27.82
N GLN A 348 9.08 -6.46 27.88
CA GLN A 348 8.19 -7.60 27.68
C GLN A 348 7.28 -7.86 28.90
N GLU A 349 7.78 -7.62 30.11
CA GLU A 349 7.00 -7.70 31.34
C GLU A 349 5.95 -6.58 31.42
N LEU A 350 6.31 -5.36 31.00
CA LEU A 350 5.37 -4.24 30.88
C LEU A 350 4.27 -4.50 29.82
N LEU A 351 4.61 -5.13 28.70
CA LEU A 351 3.64 -5.52 27.67
C LEU A 351 2.63 -6.55 28.18
N GLU A 352 3.08 -7.50 29.00
CA GLU A 352 2.19 -8.50 29.60
C GLU A 352 1.24 -7.85 30.62
N LEU A 353 1.74 -6.93 31.44
CA LEU A 353 0.94 -6.16 32.41
C LEU A 353 -0.10 -5.25 31.73
N VAL A 354 0.25 -4.54 30.67
CA VAL A 354 -0.70 -3.71 29.91
C VAL A 354 -1.78 -4.58 29.24
N GLY A 355 -1.39 -5.75 28.72
CA GLY A 355 -2.32 -6.74 28.18
C GLY A 355 -3.29 -7.28 29.23
N GLU A 356 -2.84 -7.51 30.45
CA GLU A 356 -3.68 -7.92 31.58
C GLU A 356 -4.61 -6.79 32.05
N MET A 357 -4.12 -5.55 32.13
CA MET A 357 -4.95 -4.39 32.45
C MET A 357 -6.07 -4.18 31.44
N LYS A 358 -5.81 -4.37 30.14
CA LYS A 358 -6.86 -4.30 29.10
C LYS A 358 -7.87 -5.44 29.20
N LYS A 359 -7.44 -6.66 29.54
CA LYS A 359 -8.37 -7.78 29.84
C LYS A 359 -9.27 -7.45 31.03
N LEU A 360 -8.72 -6.82 32.07
CA LEU A 360 -9.47 -6.40 33.26
C LEU A 360 -10.44 -5.24 32.96
N LYS A 361 -10.02 -4.22 32.19
CA LYS A 361 -10.93 -3.15 31.72
C LYS A 361 -12.09 -3.71 30.88
N ASN A 362 -11.82 -4.69 30.01
CA ASN A 362 -12.85 -5.33 29.18
C ASN A 362 -13.79 -6.26 29.98
N LEU A 363 -13.30 -6.90 31.04
CA LEU A 363 -14.14 -7.65 31.98
C LEU A 363 -15.01 -6.71 32.82
N ARG A 364 -14.50 -5.54 33.19
CA ARG A 364 -15.24 -4.54 33.97
C ARG A 364 -16.37 -3.91 33.16
N SER A 365 -16.15 -3.62 31.87
CA SER A 365 -17.22 -3.11 30.98
C SER A 365 -18.33 -4.14 30.76
N ILE A 366 -18.02 -5.43 30.72
CA ILE A 366 -19.02 -6.51 30.62
C ILE A 366 -19.89 -6.60 31.89
N VAL A 367 -19.32 -6.34 33.07
CA VAL A 367 -20.05 -6.37 34.34
C VAL A 367 -20.93 -5.12 34.53
N GLU A 368 -20.54 -3.98 33.96
CA GLU A 368 -21.30 -2.72 34.04
C GLU A 368 -22.50 -2.67 33.06
N ASP A 369 -22.49 -3.46 31.98
CA ASP A 369 -23.61 -3.59 31.02
C ASP A 369 -24.70 -4.62 31.45
N GLU A 370 -24.44 -5.45 32.47
CA GLU A 370 -25.39 -6.47 32.99
C GLU A 370 -26.09 -6.09 34.32
N GLY A 371 -25.88 -4.87 34.84
CA GLY A 371 -26.54 -4.33 36.03
C GLY A 371 -27.58 -3.25 35.70
#